data_AF-A0A7K2YY89-F1
#
_entry.id   AF-A0A7K2YY89-F1
#
_cell.length_a   1.000
_cell.length_b   1.000
_cell.length_c   1.000
_cell.angle_alpha   90.00
_cell.angle_beta   90.00
_cell.angle_gamma   90.00
#
_symmetry.space_group_name_H-M   'P 1'
#
loop_
_entity.id
_entity.type
_entity.pdbx_description
1 polymer ?
#
loop_
_entity_poly.entity_id
_entity_poly.type
_entity_poly.pdbx_seq_one_letter_code
_entity_poly.pdbx_strand_id
1 'polypeptide(L)' 'MAVTESAAVEALLHTAAGAELSQVSECEAGAQERLGAGEDHREAVRAFLARRPPVFRGK' A
#
# COMPACT_ATOMS: atom_id res chain seq x y z
N MET A 1 -7.21 -2.27 9.25
CA MET A 1 -6.02 -1.66 8.65
C MET A 1 -5.00 -2.77 8.51
N ALA A 2 -4.70 -3.22 7.29
CA ALA A 2 -3.63 -4.18 7.05
C ALA A 2 -2.31 -3.58 7.52
N VAL A 3 -1.65 -4.23 8.50
CA VAL A 3 -0.44 -3.71 9.15
C VAL A 3 0.71 -3.52 8.14
N THR A 4 0.70 -4.27 7.03
CA THR A 4 1.71 -4.26 5.97
C THR A 4 1.60 -3.08 5.00
N GLU A 5 0.40 -2.73 4.54
CA GLU A 5 0.22 -1.57 3.64
C GLU A 5 0.51 -0.26 4.37
N SER A 6 0.05 -0.13 5.62
CA SER A 6 0.30 1.08 6.42
C SER A 6 1.79 1.28 6.72
N ALA A 7 2.53 0.20 7.00
CA ALA A 7 3.97 0.27 7.26
C ALA A 7 4.76 0.69 6.01
N ALA A 8 4.34 0.25 4.82
CA ALA A 8 4.98 0.66 3.57
C ALA A 8 4.81 2.16 3.28
N VAL A 9 3.61 2.70 3.55
CA VAL A 9 3.36 4.15 3.42
C VAL A 9 4.21 4.94 4.40
N GLU A 10 4.34 4.49 5.65
CA GLU A 10 5.19 5.14 6.64
C GLU A 10 6.68 5.17 6.22
N ALA A 11 7.18 4.05 5.67
CA ALA A 11 8.53 3.97 5.14
C ALA A 11 8.77 4.91 3.94
N LEU A 12 7.77 5.06 3.05
CA LEU A 12 7.83 6.01 1.94
C LEU A 12 7.87 7.45 2.44
N LEU A 13 7.08 7.80 3.45
CA LEU A 13 7.07 9.15 4.03
C LEU A 13 8.43 9.53 4.64
N HIS A 14 9.10 8.58 5.30
CA HIS A 14 10.47 8.81 5.79
C HIS A 14 11.50 8.96 4.66
N THR A 15 11.31 8.23 3.56
CA THR A 15 12.22 8.27 2.40
C THR A 15 12.04 9.53 1.57
N ALA A 16 10.81 10.08 1.51
CA ALA A 16 10.48 11.27 0.74
C ALA A 16 11.08 12.56 1.33
N ALA A 17 11.47 12.57 2.61
CA ALA A 17 12.05 13.73 3.25
C ALA A 17 13.45 14.07 2.66
N GLY A 18 13.47 15.02 1.73
CA GLY A 18 14.71 15.49 1.08
C GLY A 18 15.08 14.75 -0.21
N ALA A 19 14.20 13.89 -0.73
CA ALA A 19 14.39 13.24 -2.02
C ALA A 19 13.82 14.09 -3.17
N GLU A 20 14.38 13.92 -4.37
CA GLU A 20 13.81 14.49 -5.60
C GLU A 20 12.51 13.78 -5.98
N LEU A 21 11.59 14.49 -6.63
CA LEU A 21 10.28 13.97 -7.00
C LEU A 21 10.36 12.67 -7.83
N SER A 22 11.35 12.55 -8.71
CA SER A 22 11.57 11.34 -9.52
C SER A 22 11.88 10.13 -8.65
N GLN A 23 12.71 10.30 -7.62
CA GLN A 23 13.10 9.24 -6.70
C GLN A 23 11.90 8.79 -5.84
N VAL A 24 11.09 9.75 -5.39
CA VAL A 24 9.84 9.44 -4.66
C VAL A 24 8.89 8.65 -5.55
N SER A 25 8.71 9.08 -6.80
CA SER A 25 7.82 8.43 -7.77
C SER A 25 8.25 6.97 -8.06
N GLU A 26 9.55 6.72 -8.17
CA GLU A 26 10.10 5.36 -8.36
C GLU A 26 9.85 4.47 -7.13
N CYS A 27 10.07 5.00 -5.93
CA CYS A 27 9.79 4.28 -4.69
C CYS A 27 8.30 3.95 -4.53
N GLU A 28 7.43 4.91 -4.84
CA GLU A 28 5.98 4.71 -4.80
C GLU A 28 5.53 3.64 -5.79
N ALA A 29 6.03 3.68 -7.03
CA ALA A 29 5.70 2.70 -8.05
C ALA A 29 6.06 1.27 -7.61
N GLY A 30 7.29 1.05 -7.11
CA GLY A 30 7.71 -0.26 -6.64
C GLY A 30 6.93 -0.74 -5.40
N ALA A 31 6.54 0.18 -4.51
CA ALA A 31 5.69 -0.16 -3.37
C ALA A 31 4.27 -0.55 -3.81
N GLN A 32 3.67 0.19 -4.75
CA GLN A 32 2.34 -0.11 -5.27
C GLN A 32 2.29 -1.43 -6.04
N GLU A 33 3.30 -1.75 -6.85
CA GLU A 33 3.36 -3.03 -7.56
C GLU A 33 3.38 -4.22 -6.58
N ARG A 34 4.20 -4.12 -5.53
CA ARG A 34 4.32 -5.18 -4.52
C ARG A 34 3.06 -5.35 -3.69
N LEU A 35 2.48 -4.25 -3.22
CA LEU A 35 1.30 -4.27 -2.35
C LEU A 35 0.01 -4.54 -3.12
N GLY A 36 -0.12 -3.98 -4.33
CA GLY A 36 -1.29 -4.17 -5.20
C GLY A 36 -1.52 -5.64 -5.59
N ALA A 37 -0.45 -6.45 -5.58
CA ALA A 37 -0.55 -7.88 -5.82
C ALA A 37 -1.02 -8.69 -4.59
N GLY A 38 -1.00 -8.11 -3.38
CA GLY A 38 -1.24 -8.76 -2.09
C GLY A 38 -2.69 -9.20 -1.84
N GLU A 39 -2.88 -10.11 -0.89
CA GLU A 39 -4.20 -10.65 -0.55
C GLU A 39 -5.10 -9.59 0.07
N ASP A 40 -4.52 -8.75 0.95
CA ASP A 40 -5.21 -7.65 1.62
C ASP A 40 -5.67 -6.57 0.64
N HIS A 41 -4.86 -6.26 -0.38
CA HIS A 41 -5.25 -5.32 -1.42
C HIS A 41 -6.47 -5.83 -2.20
N ARG A 42 -6.42 -7.09 -2.66
CA ARG A 42 -7.54 -7.71 -3.36
C ARG A 42 -8.79 -7.80 -2.48
N GLU A 43 -8.61 -8.07 -1.20
CA GLU A 43 -9.71 -8.11 -0.23
C GLU A 43 -10.33 -6.73 -0.02
N ALA A 44 -9.53 -5.68 0.09
CA ALA A 44 -10.01 -4.30 0.18
C ALA A 44 -10.87 -3.95 -1.06
N VAL A 45 -10.37 -4.24 -2.25
CA VAL A 45 -11.09 -3.98 -3.52
C VAL A 45 -12.40 -4.76 -3.56
N ARG A 46 -12.39 -6.06 -3.27
CA ARG A 46 -13.61 -6.89 -3.25
C ARG A 46 -14.62 -6.41 -2.22
N ALA A 47 -14.16 -6.07 -1.02
CA ALA A 47 -15.02 -5.61 0.07
C ALA A 47 -15.67 -4.26 -0.26
N PHE A 48 -14.89 -3.33 -0.84
CA PHE A 48 -15.36 -2.03 -1.29
C PHE A 48 -16.46 -2.19 -2.36
N LEU A 49 -16.20 -2.98 -3.40
CA LEU A 49 -17.18 -3.23 -4.47
C LEU A 49 -18.46 -3.90 -3.95
N ALA A 50 -18.33 -4.80 -2.97
CA ALA A 50 -19.45 -5.49 -2.33
C ALA A 50 -20.11 -4.69 -1.18
N ARG A 51 -19.65 -3.46 -0.89
CA ARG A 51 -20.12 -2.61 0.22
C ARG A 51 -20.14 -3.32 1.58
N ARG A 52 -19.14 -4.17 1.83
CA ARG A 52 -18.95 -4.88 3.10
C ARG A 52 -17.65 -4.43 3.77
N PRO A 53 -17.51 -4.61 5.08
CA PRO A 53 -16.22 -4.43 5.74
C PRO A 53 -15.16 -5.41 5.19
N PRO A 54 -13.92 -4.97 4.95
CA PRO A 54 -12.81 -5.85 4.57
C PRO A 54 -12.25 -6.62 5.78
N VAL A 55 -11.75 -7.83 5.54
CA VAL A 55 -11.06 -8.65 6.55
C VAL A 55 -9.59 -8.80 6.18
N PHE A 56 -8.74 -7.99 6.80
CA PHE A 56 -7.30 -8.01 6.56
C PHE A 56 -6.60 -9.16 7.31
N ARG A 57 -5.64 -9.82 6.66
CA ARG A 57 -4.86 -10.94 7.18
C ARG A 57 -3.36 -10.64 7.27
N GLY A 58 -2.92 -9.45 6.87
CA GLY A 58 -1.53 -9.01 6.93
C GLY A 58 -0.64 -9.62 5.84
N LYS A 59 -1.23 -9.97 4.68
CA LYS A 59 -0.54 -10.64 3.55
C LYS A 59 -0.86 -9.98 2.22
#